data_AF-A0A4R2CKK2-F1
#
_entry.id   AF-A0A4R2CKK2-F1
#
_cell.length_a   1.000
_cell.length_b   1.000
_cell.length_c   1.000
_cell.angle_alpha   90.00
_cell.angle_beta   90.00
_cell.angle_gamma   90.00
#
_symmetry.space_group_name_H-M   'P 1'
#
loop_
_entity.id
_entity.type
_entity.pdbx_description
1 polymer ?
#
loop_
_entity_poly.entity_id
_entity_poly.type
_entity_poly.pdbx_seq_one_letter_code
_entity_poly.pdbx_strand_id
1 'polypeptide(L)'
;MFGWKITGPGHGFTLVNINDWQGAIASAPLSHLGFHAPLLLTADSKTLPSDLDSYFSMVSPSFLNSPADGPYNMTYVLGSWDQISWDQQVRVDSLSEMHNRRVVGSDTGGTYGDSQPGA
;
A
#
# COMPACT_ATOMS: atom_id res chain seq x y z
N MET A 1 -15.61 3.10 7.36
CA MET A 1 -14.16 3.02 7.64
C MET A 1 -13.73 1.57 7.41
N PHE A 2 -12.73 1.35 6.56
CA PHE A 2 -12.16 0.04 6.21
C PHE A 2 -10.71 -0.02 6.71
N GLY A 3 -10.11 -1.23 6.83
CA GLY A 3 -8.66 -1.39 7.03
C GLY A 3 -8.05 -0.58 8.18
N TRP A 4 -8.65 -0.64 9.37
CA TRP A 4 -8.12 -0.01 10.60
C TRP A 4 -7.91 1.51 10.55
N LYS A 5 -8.67 2.21 9.70
CA LYS A 5 -8.58 3.67 9.52
C LYS A 5 -7.24 4.11 8.91
N ILE A 6 -6.51 3.21 8.23
CA ILE A 6 -5.28 3.58 7.51
C ILE A 6 -5.65 4.49 6.34
N THR A 7 -5.32 5.78 6.47
CA THR A 7 -5.58 6.84 5.47
C THR A 7 -4.32 7.59 5.04
N GLY A 8 -3.15 7.10 5.45
CA GLY A 8 -1.85 7.68 5.12
C GLY A 8 -0.76 6.60 4.97
N PRO A 9 0.47 6.99 4.62
CA PRO A 9 1.60 6.07 4.46
C PRO A 9 2.19 5.60 5.78
N GLY A 10 3.12 4.64 5.72
CA GLY A 10 3.86 4.11 6.86
C GLY A 10 3.37 2.75 7.37
N HIS A 11 2.62 2.01 6.55
CA HIS A 11 1.92 0.79 6.95
C HIS A 11 2.30 -0.42 6.11
N GLY A 12 2.06 -1.61 6.64
CA GLY A 12 2.13 -2.84 5.86
C GLY A 12 0.89 -3.02 5.01
N PHE A 13 0.96 -3.78 3.92
CA PHE A 13 -0.19 -4.21 3.13
C PHE A 13 0.05 -5.63 2.61
N THR A 14 -1.00 -6.44 2.54
CA THR A 14 -0.93 -7.75 1.88
C THR A 14 -1.98 -7.78 0.77
N LEU A 15 -1.58 -8.01 -0.47
CA LEU A 15 -2.48 -8.17 -1.61
C LEU A 15 -2.54 -9.65 -2.03
N VAL A 16 -3.75 -10.18 -2.12
CA VAL A 16 -4.01 -11.57 -2.55
C VAL A 16 -5.12 -11.58 -3.59
N ASN A 17 -5.07 -12.50 -4.56
CA ASN A 17 -6.21 -12.74 -5.44
C ASN A 17 -7.33 -13.42 -4.66
N ILE A 18 -8.58 -12.96 -4.80
CA ILE A 18 -9.74 -13.51 -4.07
C ILE A 18 -9.99 -15.00 -4.34
N ASN A 19 -9.53 -15.51 -5.49
CA ASN A 19 -9.64 -16.91 -5.84
C ASN A 19 -8.54 -17.79 -5.20
N ASP A 20 -7.54 -17.18 -4.55
CA ASP A 20 -6.48 -17.86 -3.79
C ASP A 20 -6.74 -17.79 -2.28
N TRP A 21 -7.82 -18.43 -1.85
CA TRP A 21 -8.18 -18.48 -0.43
C TRP A 21 -7.09 -19.16 0.43
N GLN A 22 -6.31 -20.09 -0.13
CA GLN A 22 -5.21 -20.75 0.57
C GLN A 22 -4.06 -19.77 0.81
N GLY A 23 -3.67 -19.00 -0.21
CA GLY A 23 -2.71 -17.91 -0.07
C GLY A 23 -3.17 -16.86 0.95
N ALA A 24 -4.46 -16.51 0.96
CA ALA A 24 -5.03 -15.56 1.92
C ALA A 24 -4.96 -16.04 3.38
N ILE A 25 -5.19 -17.35 3.62
CA ILE A 25 -5.02 -17.92 4.96
C ILE A 25 -3.53 -17.98 5.33
N ALA A 26 -2.69 -18.43 4.40
CA ALA A 26 -1.25 -18.54 4.62
C ALA A 26 -0.58 -17.18 4.88
N SER A 27 -1.14 -16.08 4.37
CA SER A 27 -0.64 -14.72 4.57
C SER A 27 -1.03 -14.10 5.91
N ALA A 28 -1.94 -14.71 6.68
CA ALA A 28 -2.44 -14.15 7.95
C ALA A 28 -1.32 -13.71 8.94
N PRO A 29 -0.17 -14.42 9.08
CA PRO A 29 0.91 -13.95 9.93
C PRO A 29 1.48 -12.57 9.54
N LEU A 30 1.41 -12.18 8.26
CA LEU A 30 1.89 -10.88 7.78
C LEU A 30 1.07 -9.71 8.35
N SER A 31 -0.18 -9.95 8.74
CA SER A 31 -1.03 -8.94 9.38
C SER A 31 -0.63 -8.61 10.83
N HIS A 32 0.26 -9.39 11.44
CA HIS A 32 0.70 -9.19 12.83
C HIS A 32 2.22 -8.94 12.96
N LEU A 33 3.01 -9.25 11.93
CA LEU A 33 4.47 -9.08 11.99
C LEU A 33 4.89 -7.68 11.53
N GLY A 34 5.39 -6.88 12.47
CA GLY A 34 6.22 -5.68 12.25
C GLY A 34 5.51 -4.41 11.76
N PHE A 35 4.54 -4.52 10.85
CA PHE A 35 3.91 -3.37 10.19
C PHE A 35 2.38 -3.45 10.08
N HIS A 36 1.75 -4.48 10.67
CA HIS A 36 0.29 -4.62 10.76
C HIS A 36 -0.41 -4.47 9.40
N ALA A 37 -0.17 -5.42 8.50
CA ALA A 37 -0.67 -5.36 7.13
C ALA A 37 -2.13 -5.83 6.99
N PRO A 38 -3.12 -4.96 6.72
CA PRO A 38 -4.45 -5.42 6.33
C PRO A 38 -4.37 -6.27 5.05
N LEU A 39 -5.26 -7.28 5.00
CA LEU A 39 -5.47 -8.09 3.81
C LEU A 39 -6.34 -7.33 2.81
N LEU A 40 -5.78 -7.05 1.65
CA LEU A 40 -6.44 -6.50 0.47
C LEU A 40 -6.66 -7.62 -0.55
N LEU A 41 -7.83 -7.59 -1.20
CA LEU A 41 -8.22 -8.62 -2.16
C LEU A 41 -8.42 -8.01 -3.53
N THR A 42 -7.80 -8.60 -4.55
CA THR A 42 -8.10 -8.30 -5.97
C THR A 42 -8.86 -9.46 -6.59
N ALA A 43 -9.87 -9.17 -7.41
CA ALA A 43 -10.58 -10.18 -8.20
C ALA A 43 -9.97 -10.36 -9.60
N ASP A 44 -9.24 -9.37 -10.09
CA ASP A 44 -8.62 -9.34 -11.42
C ASP A 44 -7.14 -9.70 -11.30
N SER A 45 -6.67 -10.58 -12.19
CA SER A 45 -5.28 -11.04 -12.22
C SER A 45 -4.37 -10.26 -13.16
N LYS A 46 -4.91 -9.38 -14.00
CA LYS A 46 -4.17 -8.63 -15.02
C LYS A 46 -4.02 -7.17 -14.67
N THR A 47 -5.04 -6.58 -14.05
CA THR A 47 -5.11 -5.15 -13.77
C THR A 47 -5.48 -4.89 -12.33
N LEU A 48 -4.88 -3.87 -11.72
CA LEU A 48 -5.26 -3.43 -10.39
C LEU A 48 -6.63 -2.71 -10.47
N PRO A 49 -7.67 -3.18 -9.78
CA PRO A 49 -8.96 -2.50 -9.74
C PRO A 49 -8.83 -1.05 -9.27
N SER A 50 -9.65 -0.14 -9.80
CA SER A 50 -9.59 1.31 -9.51
C SER A 50 -9.68 1.65 -8.02
N ASP A 51 -10.44 0.87 -7.25
CA ASP A 51 -10.62 1.08 -5.82
C ASP A 51 -9.33 0.77 -5.05
N LEU A 52 -8.64 -0.31 -5.44
CA LEU A 52 -7.33 -0.64 -4.88
C LEU A 52 -6.26 0.35 -5.33
N ASP A 53 -6.28 0.76 -6.60
CA ASP A 53 -5.37 1.78 -7.14
C ASP A 53 -5.49 3.11 -6.38
N SER A 54 -6.74 3.56 -6.17
CA SER A 54 -7.04 4.78 -5.41
C SER A 54 -6.62 4.65 -3.95
N TYR A 55 -6.83 3.47 -3.36
CA TYR A 55 -6.41 3.19 -1.98
C TYR A 55 -4.88 3.21 -1.83
N PHE A 56 -4.15 2.48 -2.68
CA PHE A 56 -2.69 2.47 -2.70
C PHE A 56 -2.12 3.88 -2.99
N SER A 57 -2.77 4.67 -3.85
CA SER A 57 -2.40 6.06 -4.10
C SER A 57 -2.58 6.94 -2.86
N MET A 58 -3.68 6.77 -2.12
CA MET A 58 -3.95 7.53 -0.88
C MET A 58 -2.91 7.24 0.20
N VAL A 59 -2.48 5.99 0.33
CA VAL A 59 -1.48 5.56 1.32
C VAL A 59 -0.05 5.60 0.79
N SER A 60 0.18 6.14 -0.41
CA SER A 60 1.49 6.13 -1.06
C SER A 60 2.50 6.99 -0.28
N PRO A 61 3.72 6.47 -0.02
CA PRO A 61 4.72 7.19 0.75
C PRO A 61 5.38 8.27 -0.09
N SER A 62 5.69 9.41 0.55
CA SER A 62 6.50 10.44 -0.09
C SER A 62 7.43 11.16 0.87
N PHE A 63 8.36 11.95 0.34
CA PHE A 63 9.31 12.73 1.11
C PHE A 63 9.45 14.16 0.56
N LEU A 64 10.06 15.04 1.37
CA LEU A 64 10.34 16.44 1.00
C LEU A 64 11.83 16.70 0.75
N ASN A 65 12.67 16.26 1.68
CA ASN A 65 14.11 16.55 1.67
C ASN A 65 14.94 15.32 1.31
N SER A 66 14.76 14.22 2.05
CA SER A 66 15.44 12.96 1.82
C SER A 66 14.44 11.81 1.84
N PRO A 67 14.56 10.81 0.94
CA PRO A 67 13.75 9.58 1.00
C PRO A 67 13.83 8.89 2.36
N ALA A 68 14.99 8.97 3.03
CA ALA A 68 15.24 8.33 4.33
C ALA A 68 14.32 8.84 5.46
N ASP A 69 13.70 10.01 5.29
CA ASP A 69 12.80 10.63 6.27
C ASP A 69 11.33 10.18 6.09
N GLY A 70 11.02 9.51 4.98
CA GLY A 70 9.65 9.18 4.61
C GLY A 70 9.12 7.93 5.33
N PRO A 71 7.83 7.90 5.68
CA PRO A 71 7.21 6.70 6.25
C PRO A 71 7.06 5.63 5.16
N TYR A 72 7.90 4.60 5.20
CA TYR A 72 7.88 3.53 4.20
C TYR A 72 6.67 2.60 4.39
N ASN A 73 6.06 2.22 3.28
CA ASN A 73 5.13 1.10 3.26
C ASN A 73 5.89 -0.22 3.07
N MET A 74 5.26 -1.32 3.50
CA MET A 74 5.72 -2.67 3.16
C MET A 74 4.57 -3.46 2.54
N THR A 75 4.61 -3.63 1.22
CA THR A 75 3.57 -4.34 0.48
C THR A 75 4.01 -5.75 0.13
N TYR A 76 3.26 -6.75 0.61
CA TYR A 76 3.38 -8.14 0.21
C TYR A 76 2.38 -8.47 -0.88
N VAL A 77 2.82 -9.14 -1.93
CA VAL A 77 1.95 -9.66 -2.99
C VAL A 77 2.07 -11.17 -3.00
N LEU A 78 0.94 -11.87 -2.86
CA LEU A 78 0.90 -13.33 -2.72
C LEU A 78 0.24 -13.96 -3.94
N GLY A 79 0.93 -14.95 -4.52
CA GLY A 79 0.46 -15.72 -5.66
C GLY A 79 1.47 -15.77 -6.81
N SER A 80 1.14 -16.52 -7.85
CA SER A 80 1.89 -16.58 -9.11
C SER A 80 1.52 -15.43 -10.06
N TRP A 81 2.24 -15.32 -11.18
CA TRP A 81 1.90 -14.40 -12.26
C TRP A 81 0.56 -14.68 -12.95
N ASP A 82 -0.03 -15.87 -12.76
CA ASP A 82 -1.39 -16.16 -13.26
C ASP A 82 -2.48 -15.57 -12.35
N GLN A 83 -2.16 -15.39 -11.06
CA GLN A 83 -3.06 -14.87 -10.05
C GLN A 83 -2.93 -13.35 -9.91
N ILE A 84 -1.70 -12.83 -10.02
CA ILE A 84 -1.38 -11.40 -9.99
C ILE A 84 -0.24 -11.17 -11.00
N SER A 85 -0.60 -10.68 -12.18
CA SER A 85 0.32 -10.53 -13.31
C SER A 85 1.50 -9.63 -13.00
N TRP A 86 2.55 -9.76 -13.79
CA TRP A 86 3.68 -8.84 -13.76
C TRP A 86 3.26 -7.37 -13.80
N ASP A 87 2.38 -7.00 -14.73
CA ASP A 87 1.94 -5.61 -14.90
C ASP A 87 1.18 -5.09 -13.67
N GLN A 88 0.36 -5.94 -13.04
CA GLN A 88 -0.33 -5.60 -11.80
C GLN A 88 0.64 -5.45 -10.64
N GLN A 89 1.66 -6.32 -10.53
CA GLN A 89 2.72 -6.21 -9.53
C GLN A 89 3.53 -4.92 -9.70
N VAL A 90 3.90 -4.57 -10.94
CA VAL A 90 4.59 -3.31 -11.27
C VAL A 90 3.73 -2.10 -10.87
N ARG A 91 2.42 -2.15 -11.09
CA ARG A 91 1.52 -1.07 -10.67
C ARG A 91 1.50 -0.92 -9.15
N VAL A 92 1.41 -2.03 -8.41
CA VAL A 92 1.42 -2.02 -6.93
C VAL A 92 2.75 -1.52 -6.38
N ASP A 93 3.87 -1.95 -6.98
CA ASP A 93 5.22 -1.50 -6.64
C ASP A 93 5.38 0.01 -6.85
N SER A 94 4.99 0.51 -8.04
CA SER A 94 5.05 1.93 -8.37
C SER A 94 4.23 2.79 -7.40
N LEU A 95 3.06 2.33 -6.95
CA LEU A 95 2.25 3.04 -5.97
C LEU A 95 2.82 2.95 -4.54
N SER A 96 3.55 1.88 -4.23
CA SER A 96 4.17 1.66 -2.91
C SER A 96 5.55 2.31 -2.77
N GLU A 97 6.16 2.71 -3.89
CA GLU A 97 7.47 3.36 -3.93
C GLU A 97 7.43 4.75 -3.26
N MET A 98 8.56 5.15 -2.69
CA MET A 98 8.77 6.45 -2.07
C MET A 98 8.90 7.55 -3.14
N HIS A 99 7.92 8.45 -3.22
CA HIS A 99 7.89 9.54 -4.20
C HIS A 99 8.38 10.88 -3.63
N ASN A 100 8.99 11.72 -4.47
CA ASN A 100 9.30 13.09 -4.06
C ASN A 100 8.06 13.99 -4.19
N ARG A 101 7.57 14.54 -3.08
CA ARG A 101 6.45 15.51 -3.07
C ARG A 101 6.92 16.96 -3.07
N ARG A 102 8.22 17.21 -3.17
CA ARG A 102 8.76 18.57 -3.21
C ARG A 102 8.22 19.31 -4.44
N VAL A 103 7.38 20.31 -4.19
CA VAL A 103 6.96 21.28 -5.20
C VAL A 103 8.08 22.30 -5.35
N VAL A 104 8.59 22.46 -6.58
CA VAL A 104 9.63 23.45 -6.88
C VAL A 104 9.11 24.84 -6.51
N GLY A 105 9.82 25.54 -5.61
CA GLY A 105 9.43 26.86 -5.12
C GLY A 105 8.56 26.88 -3.86
N SER A 106 8.28 25.73 -3.24
CA SER A 106 7.63 25.66 -1.92
C SER A 106 8.59 25.18 -0.84
N ASP A 107 8.60 25.85 0.31
CA ASP A 107 9.34 25.43 1.51
C ASP A 107 8.55 24.42 2.37
N THR A 108 7.27 24.23 2.07
CA THR A 108 6.41 23.22 2.68
C THR A 108 5.87 22.30 1.58
N GLY A 109 6.26 21.03 1.59
CA GLY A 109 5.46 20.03 0.89
C GLY A 109 4.34 19.54 1.79
N GLY A 110 3.22 19.13 1.20
CA GLY A 110 1.97 18.86 1.92
C GLY A 110 2.17 17.89 3.09
N THR A 111 1.51 18.19 4.22
CA THR A 111 1.55 17.36 5.43
C THR A 111 0.84 16.01 5.23
N TYR A 112 1.30 14.98 5.92
CA TYR A 112 0.55 13.73 6.07
C TYR A 112 -0.39 13.86 7.26
N GLY A 113 -1.67 13.57 7.05
CA GLY A 113 -2.62 13.31 8.12
C GLY A 113 -2.86 11.81 8.20
N ASP A 114 -2.09 11.10 9.02
CA ASP A 114 -2.48 9.75 9.43
C ASP A 114 -3.30 9.84 10.73
N SER A 115 -4.23 8.90 10.88
CA SER A 115 -4.94 8.46 12.07
C SER A 115 -4.57 9.16 13.39
N GLN A 116 -5.00 10.41 13.58
CA GLN A 116 -5.05 10.97 14.94
C GLN A 116 -6.07 10.16 15.73
N PRO A 117 -5.73 9.70 16.95
CA PRO A 117 -6.75 9.24 17.90
C PRO A 117 -7.69 10.43 18.10
N GLY A 118 -8.98 10.24 17.81
CA GLY A 118 -9.97 11.22 18.22
C GLY A 118 -9.93 11.31 19.74
N ALA A 119 -9.75 12.52 20.27
CA ALA A 119 -9.99 12.83 21.67
C ALA A 119 -11.46 12.59 22.03
#